data_AF-A0A952WTV2-F1
#
_entry.id   AF-A0A952WTV2-F1
#
_cell.length_a   1.000
_cell.length_b   1.000
_cell.length_c   1.000
_cell.angle_alpha   90.00
_cell.angle_beta   90.00
_cell.angle_gamma   90.00
#
_symmetry.space_group_name_H-M   'P 1'
#
loop_
_entity.id
_entity.type
_entity.pdbx_description
1 polymer ?
#
loop_
_entity_poly.entity_id
_entity_poly.type
_entity_poly.pdbx_seq_one_letter_code
_entity_poly.pdbx_strand_id
1 'polypeptide(L)'
;MTWNDRISWLALASCMSLWAFVMVVAGLIVIFDLPNRVGFPVRLSLLVGGLLVAGGQFLFALTASRLFFPGASPRLTGVVELLPWAVFAVVACSAFFWNN
;
A
#
# COMPACT_ATOMS: atom_id res chain seq x y z
N MET A 1 20.34 19.06 -11.04
CA MET A 1 18.94 18.72 -11.37
C MET A 1 18.33 19.93 -12.04
N THR A 2 17.99 19.81 -13.32
CA THR A 2 17.44 20.89 -14.14
C THR A 2 15.96 21.14 -13.78
N TRP A 3 15.40 22.26 -14.20
CA TRP A 3 14.00 22.62 -13.89
C TRP A 3 13.00 21.63 -14.51
N ASN A 4 13.30 21.11 -15.70
CA ASN A 4 12.52 20.05 -16.35
C ASN A 4 12.53 18.74 -15.54
N ASP A 5 13.67 18.36 -14.96
CA ASP A 5 13.76 17.15 -14.13
C ASP A 5 12.84 17.22 -12.91
N ARG A 6 12.67 18.42 -12.33
CA ARG A 6 11.80 18.63 -11.16
C ARG A 6 10.33 18.44 -11.50
N ILE A 7 9.87 18.95 -12.65
CA ILE A 7 8.48 18.78 -13.10
C ILE A 7 8.19 17.31 -13.39
N SER A 8 9.07 16.63 -14.13
CA SER A 8 8.89 15.22 -14.44
C SER A 8 8.81 14.38 -13.18
N TRP A 9 9.63 14.69 -12.16
CA TRP A 9 9.58 14.03 -10.86
C TRP A 9 8.28 14.28 -10.10
N LEU A 10 7.80 15.52 -10.07
CA LEU A 10 6.54 15.86 -9.41
C LEU A 10 5.34 15.21 -10.10
N ALA A 11 5.32 15.17 -11.43
CA ALA A 11 4.28 14.51 -12.21
C ALA A 11 4.26 12.99 -11.99
N LEU A 12 5.44 12.37 -11.88
CA LEU A 12 5.55 10.95 -11.60
C LEU A 12 5.10 10.63 -10.17
N ALA A 13 5.47 11.47 -9.20
CA ALA A 13 5.06 11.31 -7.81
C ALA A 13 3.54 11.50 -7.59
N SER A 14 2.93 12.48 -8.26
CA SER A 14 1.47 12.66 -8.19
C SER A 14 0.72 11.51 -8.86
N CYS A 15 1.22 11.01 -9.99
CA CYS A 15 0.68 9.81 -10.63
C CYS A 15 0.79 8.57 -9.72
N MET A 16 1.95 8.35 -9.08
CA MET A 16 2.16 7.26 -8.13
C MET A 16 1.28 7.37 -6.89
N SER A 17 1.08 8.60 -6.37
CA SER A 17 0.19 8.85 -5.22
C SER A 17 -1.28 8.59 -5.57
N LEU A 18 -1.70 8.96 -6.77
CA LEU A 18 -3.05 8.67 -7.26
C LEU A 18 -3.26 7.16 -7.38
N TRP A 19 -2.28 6.44 -7.96
CA TRP A 19 -2.35 4.99 -8.04
C TRP A 19 -2.37 4.34 -6.65
N ALA A 20 -1.50 4.78 -5.74
CA ALA A 20 -1.49 4.31 -4.37
C ALA A 20 -2.86 4.44 -3.69
N PHE A 21 -3.54 5.58 -3.89
CA PHE A 21 -4.90 5.81 -3.40
C PHE A 21 -5.91 4.84 -4.02
N VAL A 22 -5.86 4.64 -5.34
CA VAL A 22 -6.73 3.68 -6.03
C VAL A 22 -6.54 2.26 -5.49
N MET A 23 -5.30 1.83 -5.22
CA MET A 23 -5.04 0.50 -4.66
C MET A 23 -5.63 0.34 -3.26
N VAL A 24 -5.49 1.36 -2.39
CA VAL A 24 -6.09 1.33 -1.04
C VAL A 24 -7.61 1.25 -1.12
N VAL A 25 -8.25 2.11 -1.92
CA VAL A 25 -9.71 2.13 -2.06
C VAL A 25 -10.22 0.81 -2.65
N ALA A 26 -9.59 0.32 -3.71
CA ALA A 26 -9.95 -0.97 -4.30
C ALA A 26 -9.76 -2.12 -3.31
N GLY A 27 -8.68 -2.11 -2.53
CA GLY A 27 -8.44 -3.11 -1.49
C GLY A 27 -9.53 -3.11 -0.41
N LEU A 28 -9.97 -1.94 0.05
CA LEU A 28 -11.08 -1.81 1.00
C LEU A 28 -12.41 -2.30 0.41
N ILE A 29 -12.70 -2.00 -0.86
CA ILE A 29 -13.88 -2.51 -1.58
C ILE A 29 -13.82 -4.05 -1.65
N VAL A 30 -12.65 -4.62 -1.96
CA VAL A 30 -12.48 -6.07 -1.99
C VAL A 30 -12.76 -6.67 -0.61
N ILE A 31 -12.27 -6.07 0.48
CA ILE A 31 -12.49 -6.57 1.85
C ILE A 31 -13.96 -6.50 2.26
N PHE A 32 -14.63 -5.37 2.05
CA PHE A 32 -15.94 -5.10 2.66
C PHE A 32 -17.14 -5.33 1.73
N ASP A 33 -16.98 -5.11 0.43
CA ASP A 33 -18.10 -5.10 -0.53
C ASP A 33 -18.20 -6.43 -1.30
N LEU A 34 -17.07 -6.99 -1.74
CA LEU A 34 -17.04 -8.25 -2.50
C LEU A 34 -17.63 -9.47 -1.77
N PRO A 35 -17.30 -9.76 -0.49
CA PRO A 35 -17.87 -10.93 0.18
C PRO A 35 -19.39 -10.81 0.36
N ASN A 36 -19.89 -9.59 0.56
CA ASN A 36 -21.31 -9.32 0.77
C ASN A 36 -22.13 -9.30 -0.55
N ARG A 37 -21.53 -8.91 -1.67
CA ARG A 37 -22.24 -8.80 -2.97
C ARG A 37 -22.21 -10.05 -3.82
N VAL A 38 -21.05 -10.71 -3.92
CA VAL A 38 -20.83 -11.81 -4.88
C VAL A 38 -20.57 -13.15 -4.20
N GLY A 39 -20.68 -13.20 -2.86
CA GLY A 39 -20.37 -14.41 -2.09
C GLY A 39 -18.89 -14.79 -2.19
N PHE A 40 -18.02 -13.82 -2.48
CA PHE A 40 -16.60 -14.07 -2.63
C PHE A 40 -16.02 -14.57 -1.30
N PRO A 41 -15.18 -15.62 -1.31
CA PRO A 41 -14.66 -16.21 -0.08
C PRO A 41 -13.90 -15.17 0.75
N VAL A 42 -14.37 -14.95 1.99
CA VAL A 42 -13.86 -13.94 2.92
C VAL A 42 -12.34 -14.04 3.13
N ARG A 43 -11.78 -15.26 3.06
CA ARG A 43 -10.34 -15.50 3.16
C ARG A 43 -9.57 -14.85 2.00
N LEU A 44 -10.04 -15.04 0.77
CA LEU A 44 -9.40 -14.45 -0.41
C LEU A 44 -9.66 -12.95 -0.51
N SER A 45 -10.82 -12.47 -0.07
CA SER A 45 -11.07 -11.03 -0.04
C SER A 45 -10.16 -10.31 0.96
N LEU A 46 -9.93 -10.87 2.14
CA LEU A 46 -8.98 -10.34 3.13
C LEU A 46 -7.54 -10.36 2.61
N LEU A 47 -7.11 -11.46 1.97
CA LEU A 47 -5.76 -11.57 1.42
C LEU A 47 -5.54 -10.60 0.25
N VAL A 48 -6.41 -10.64 -0.76
CA VAL A 48 -6.27 -9.80 -1.97
C VAL A 48 -6.45 -8.34 -1.61
N GLY A 49 -7.49 -8.00 -0.87
CA GLY A 49 -7.76 -6.63 -0.49
C GLY A 49 -6.72 -6.07 0.49
N GLY A 50 -6.23 -6.88 1.43
CA GLY A 50 -5.15 -6.50 2.33
C GLY A 50 -3.83 -6.27 1.58
N LEU A 51 -3.53 -7.08 0.56
CA LEU A 51 -2.33 -6.92 -0.27
C LEU A 51 -2.39 -5.64 -1.12
N LEU A 52 -3.58 -5.29 -1.63
CA LEU A 52 -3.85 -4.02 -2.30
C LEU A 52 -3.67 -2.82 -1.38
N VAL A 53 -4.18 -2.88 -0.14
CA VAL A 53 -4.00 -1.82 0.86
C VAL A 53 -2.54 -1.67 1.25
N ALA A 54 -1.83 -2.77 1.52
CA ALA A 54 -0.41 -2.76 1.86
C ALA A 54 0.45 -2.21 0.71
N GLY A 55 0.16 -2.61 -0.53
CA GLY A 55 0.85 -2.10 -1.72
C GLY A 55 0.63 -0.60 -1.93
N GLY A 56 -0.60 -0.10 -1.73
CA GLY A 56 -0.89 1.33 -1.79
C GLY A 56 -0.20 2.12 -0.68
N GLN A 57 -0.21 1.62 0.56
CA GLN A 57 0.52 2.22 1.68
C GLN A 57 2.03 2.28 1.42
N PHE A 58 2.60 1.23 0.83
CA PHE A 58 4.01 1.16 0.46
C PHE A 58 4.37 2.19 -0.63
N LEU A 59 3.55 2.32 -1.67
CA LEU A 59 3.75 3.34 -2.71
C LEU A 59 3.64 4.76 -2.14
N PHE A 60 2.75 4.99 -1.19
CA PHE A 60 2.68 6.26 -0.46
C PHE A 60 3.95 6.51 0.36
N ALA A 61 4.45 5.51 1.09
CA ALA A 61 5.67 5.63 1.88
C ALA A 61 6.90 5.93 0.99
N LEU A 62 7.04 5.25 -0.15
CA LEU A 62 8.09 5.51 -1.14
C LEU A 62 8.01 6.91 -1.75
N THR A 63 6.79 7.37 -2.03
CA THR A 63 6.59 8.71 -2.60
C THR A 63 6.89 9.77 -1.56
N ALA A 64 6.45 9.57 -0.31
CA ALA A 64 6.72 10.46 0.80
C ALA A 64 8.22 10.53 1.15
N SER A 65 8.92 9.40 1.15
CA SER A 65 10.36 9.36 1.44
C SER A 65 11.18 10.11 0.40
N ARG A 66 10.80 10.00 -0.88
CA ARG A 66 11.47 10.69 -1.99
C ARG A 66 11.15 12.18 -2.07
N LEU A 67 9.94 12.61 -1.72
CA LEU A 67 9.53 14.02 -1.82
C LEU A 67 9.84 14.85 -0.56
N PHE A 68 9.55 14.32 0.62
CA PHE A 68 9.56 15.10 1.86
C PHE A 68 10.85 14.93 2.66
N PHE A 69 11.58 13.83 2.47
CA PHE A 69 12.78 13.53 3.27
C PHE A 69 13.98 13.10 2.42
N PRO A 70 14.50 13.97 1.53
CA PRO A 70 15.64 13.65 0.66
C PRO A 70 16.95 13.34 1.41
N GLY A 71 17.03 13.63 2.72
CA GLY A 71 18.18 13.32 3.58
C GLY A 71 17.89 12.35 4.73
N ALA A 72 16.72 11.69 4.76
CA ALA A 72 16.43 10.72 5.82
C ALA A 72 17.35 9.50 5.72
N SER A 73 17.80 9.02 6.88
CA SER A 73 18.65 7.84 6.96
C SER A 73 17.95 6.64 6.28
N PRO A 74 18.62 5.92 5.36
CA PRO A 74 18.01 4.84 4.58
C PRO A 74 17.35 3.75 5.45
N ARG A 75 17.86 3.57 6.68
CA ARG A 75 17.39 2.57 7.64
C ARG A 75 16.01 2.91 8.21
N LEU A 76 15.77 4.16 8.62
CA LEU A 76 14.47 4.58 9.16
C LEU A 76 13.38 4.53 8.09
N THR A 77 13.71 4.97 6.88
CA THR A 77 12.80 4.93 5.73
C THR A 77 12.39 3.50 5.40
N GLY A 78 13.35 2.57 5.33
CA GLY A 78 13.06 1.16 5.08
C GLY A 78 12.18 0.52 6.15
N VAL A 79 12.35 0.87 7.43
CA VAL A 79 11.49 0.35 8.52
C VAL A 79 10.06 0.83 8.37
N VAL A 80 9.85 2.12 8.06
CA VAL A 80 8.51 2.68 7.85
C VAL A 80 7.85 2.10 6.61
N GLU A 81 8.61 1.88 5.53
CA GLU A 81 8.13 1.25 4.31
C GLU A 81 7.75 -0.23 4.51
N LEU A 82 8.45 -0.95 5.39
CA LEU A 82 8.17 -2.35 5.70
C LEU A 82 7.02 -2.54 6.70
N LEU A 83 6.65 -1.50 7.46
CA LEU A 83 5.66 -1.59 8.52
C LEU A 83 4.27 -2.01 8.01
N PRO A 84 3.73 -1.45 6.90
CA PRO A 84 2.47 -1.91 6.31
C PRO A 84 2.52 -3.39 5.88
N TRP A 85 3.67 -3.85 5.37
CA TRP A 85 3.87 -5.25 4.98
C TRP A 85 3.95 -6.18 6.18
N ALA A 86 4.62 -5.76 7.25
CA ALA A 86 4.67 -6.53 8.50
C ALA A 86 3.28 -6.67 9.13
N VAL A 87 2.50 -5.58 9.16
CA VAL A 87 1.11 -5.61 9.62
C VAL A 87 0.28 -6.54 8.74
N PHE A 88 0.41 -6.44 7.41
CA PHE A 88 -0.27 -7.35 6.50
C PHE A 88 0.12 -8.81 6.72
N ALA A 89 1.41 -9.12 6.90
CA ALA A 89 1.88 -10.48 7.15
C ALA A 89 1.31 -11.06 8.44
N VAL A 90 1.24 -10.27 9.52
CA VAL A 90 0.64 -10.68 10.79
C VAL A 90 -0.86 -10.94 10.63
N VAL A 91 -1.59 -10.05 9.93
CA VAL A 91 -3.03 -10.20 9.67
C VAL A 91 -3.31 -11.39 8.74
N ALA A 92 -2.49 -11.60 7.72
CA ALA A 92 -2.60 -12.74 6.82
C ALA A 92 -2.34 -14.06 7.55
N CYS A 93 -1.29 -14.11 8.40
CA CYS A 93 -1.01 -15.28 9.24
C CYS A 93 -2.15 -15.55 10.23
N SER A 94 -2.65 -14.53 10.94
CA SER A 94 -3.74 -14.73 11.90
C SER A 94 -5.04 -15.16 11.22
N ALA A 95 -5.37 -14.61 10.05
CA ALA A 95 -6.51 -15.06 9.24
C ALA A 95 -6.36 -16.53 8.77
N PHE A 96 -5.12 -17.00 8.60
CA PHE A 96 -4.82 -18.40 8.26
C PHE A 96 -4.94 -19.34 9.47
N PHE A 97 -4.47 -18.91 10.65
CA PHE A 97 -4.43 -19.75 11.86
C PHE A 97 -5.76 -19.78 12.65
N TRP A 98 -6.55 -18.70 12.64
CA TRP A 98 -7.81 -18.61 13.42
C TRP A 98 -8.94 -19.48 12.85
N ASN A 99 -8.77 -20.07 11.67
CA ASN A 99 -9.83 -20.72 10.92
C ASN A 99 -9.51 -22.19 10.56
N ASN A 100 -8.62 -22.81 11.36
CA ASN A 100 -8.35 -24.25 11.47
C ASN A 100 -8.85 -24.74 12.84
#